data_AF-A0A7W5B186-F1
#
_entry.id   AF-A0A7W5B186-F1
#
_cell.length_a   1.000
_cell.length_b   1.000
_cell.length_c   1.000
_cell.angle_alpha   90.00
_cell.angle_beta   90.00
_cell.angle_gamma   90.00
#
_symmetry.space_group_name_H-M   'P 1'
#
loop_
_entity.id
_entity.type
_entity.pdbx_description
1 polymer ?
#
loop_
_entity_poly.entity_id
_entity_poly.type
_entity_poly.pdbx_seq_one_letter_code
_entity_poly.pdbx_strand_id
1 'polypeptide(L)'
;MQARRDSNIDGIDVSRYQGNINWSSVKAGGIAFAFIKASEGTGSTDPQFERNVTGAKAADVKVGFYHYAHPERNNAAAEAAHFISTINGYEADFPHVLDVEGDASAIGAAALTDWVDAWLKEVRKQTGHPVMIYSGASFARSYLGKELGDYPLWIAHYGVNTPMANSTWNRWAVFQYSQTGRVNGISGDVDLNVMERAFYDQFTTTPQEVEDVDATSPDTIKVVINDKLATHGRAIDGHVYAPLRQIGDATGNTVGWNNELKVPAFNGQQVDNFTVIDSTTYVPVRTAADLLGGNAFWHADTKKVYIYYKL
;
A
#
# COMPACT_ATOMS: atom_id res chain seq x y z
N MET A 1 -14.03 7.71 -1.90
CA MET A 1 -13.78 6.67 -0.89
C MET A 1 -14.48 5.40 -1.32
N GLN A 2 -13.84 4.26 -1.13
CA GLN A 2 -14.41 2.94 -1.42
C GLN A 2 -14.98 2.27 -0.16
N ALA A 3 -15.91 1.33 -0.34
CA ALA A 3 -16.40 0.46 0.72
C ALA A 3 -15.36 -0.62 1.06
N ARG A 4 -15.43 -1.19 2.28
CA ARG A 4 -14.68 -2.42 2.60
C ARG A 4 -15.13 -3.58 1.71
N ARG A 5 -14.22 -4.53 1.49
CA ARG A 5 -14.43 -5.77 0.75
C ARG A 5 -13.76 -6.92 1.49
N ASP A 6 -14.29 -8.13 1.32
CA ASP A 6 -13.74 -9.34 1.93
C ASP A 6 -12.31 -9.65 1.47
N SER A 7 -11.89 -9.10 0.32
CA SER A 7 -10.52 -9.24 -0.18
C SER A 7 -9.54 -8.24 0.45
N ASN A 8 -10.00 -7.33 1.31
CA ASN A 8 -9.10 -6.48 2.07
C ASN A 8 -8.37 -7.29 3.13
N ILE A 9 -7.19 -6.81 3.50
CA ILE A 9 -6.35 -7.49 4.49
C ILE A 9 -6.69 -6.93 5.86
N ASP A 10 -6.93 -7.81 6.84
CA ASP A 10 -7.21 -7.42 8.21
C ASP A 10 -5.93 -7.05 8.96
N GLY A 11 -6.02 -5.95 9.72
CA GLY A 11 -4.94 -5.47 10.56
C GLY A 11 -5.43 -4.72 11.78
N ILE A 12 -4.48 -4.32 12.61
CA ILE A 12 -4.72 -3.55 13.84
C ILE A 12 -3.77 -2.36 13.91
N ASP A 13 -4.02 -1.46 14.83
CA ASP A 13 -3.01 -0.54 15.29
C ASP A 13 -2.96 -0.51 16.82
N VAL A 14 -1.75 -0.34 17.36
CA VAL A 14 -1.46 -0.55 18.77
C VAL A 14 -0.46 0.46 19.30
N SER A 15 -0.55 0.70 20.60
CA SER A 15 0.37 1.55 21.36
C SER A 15 0.58 0.97 22.75
N ARG A 16 1.14 1.76 23.68
CA ARG A 16 1.16 1.44 25.11
C ARG A 16 -0.18 1.02 25.71
N TYR A 17 -1.31 1.45 25.14
CA TYR A 17 -2.64 1.18 25.70
C TYR A 17 -3.05 -0.30 25.64
N GLN A 18 -2.52 -1.08 24.69
CA GLN A 18 -2.81 -2.51 24.60
C GLN A 18 -1.97 -3.37 25.55
N GLY A 19 -0.99 -2.77 26.24
CA GLY A 19 -0.14 -3.48 27.21
C GLY A 19 0.64 -4.64 26.58
N ASN A 20 0.64 -5.79 27.25
CA ASN A 20 1.32 -6.99 26.74
C ASN A 20 0.44 -7.72 25.71
N ILE A 21 0.98 -7.90 24.50
CA ILE A 21 0.30 -8.56 23.38
C ILE A 21 0.90 -9.95 23.14
N ASN A 22 0.05 -10.97 23.02
CA ASN A 22 0.44 -12.28 22.50
C ASN A 22 0.33 -12.29 20.97
N TRP A 23 1.42 -11.94 20.30
CA TRP A 23 1.47 -11.78 18.85
C TRP A 23 1.24 -13.08 18.07
N SER A 24 1.61 -14.25 18.61
CA SER A 24 1.29 -15.53 17.99
C SER A 24 -0.21 -15.80 17.96
N SER A 25 -0.94 -15.43 19.03
CA SER A 25 -2.41 -15.49 19.04
C SER A 25 -3.05 -14.48 18.10
N VAL A 26 -2.47 -13.28 17.99
CA VAL A 26 -2.91 -12.24 17.04
C VAL A 26 -2.81 -12.73 15.60
N LYS A 27 -1.64 -13.27 15.20
CA LYS A 27 -1.43 -13.87 13.86
C LYS A 27 -2.38 -15.04 13.60
N ALA A 28 -2.52 -15.96 14.57
CA ALA A 28 -3.43 -17.09 14.46
C ALA A 28 -4.91 -16.67 14.34
N GLY A 29 -5.24 -15.46 14.84
CA GLY A 29 -6.55 -14.83 14.67
C GLY A 29 -6.79 -14.19 13.30
N GLY A 30 -5.83 -14.27 12.37
CA GLY A 30 -5.97 -13.74 11.00
C GLY A 30 -5.44 -12.31 10.80
N ILE A 31 -4.91 -11.68 11.84
CA ILE A 31 -4.30 -10.34 11.71
C ILE A 31 -2.98 -10.47 10.94
N ALA A 32 -2.89 -9.77 9.80
CA ALA A 32 -1.75 -9.85 8.90
C ALA A 32 -0.77 -8.68 9.07
N PHE A 33 -1.26 -7.50 9.50
CA PHE A 33 -0.42 -6.34 9.78
C PHE A 33 -0.79 -5.61 11.07
N ALA A 34 0.16 -4.84 11.59
CA ALA A 34 -0.04 -3.89 12.67
C ALA A 34 0.67 -2.56 12.41
N PHE A 35 -0.01 -1.43 12.60
CA PHE A 35 0.66 -0.14 12.79
C PHE A 35 0.96 0.05 14.29
N ILE A 36 2.20 0.41 14.62
CA ILE A 36 2.69 0.48 16.00
C ILE A 36 3.10 1.92 16.29
N LYS A 37 2.62 2.48 17.40
CA LYS A 37 3.00 3.82 17.83
C LYS A 37 4.49 3.84 18.14
N ALA A 38 5.24 4.71 17.45
CA ALA A 38 6.64 4.93 17.74
C ALA A 38 6.81 6.09 18.72
N SER A 39 6.23 7.24 18.38
CA SER A 39 6.49 8.48 19.11
C SER A 39 5.32 9.46 19.02
N GLU A 40 5.41 10.50 19.85
CA GLU A 40 4.46 11.60 19.97
C GLU A 40 5.21 12.89 20.26
N GLY A 41 4.94 13.93 19.47
CA GLY A 41 5.61 15.22 19.59
C GLY A 41 7.14 15.13 19.52
N THR A 42 7.84 15.90 20.34
CA THR A 42 9.32 16.00 20.30
C THR A 42 10.05 15.21 21.39
N GLY A 43 9.34 14.49 22.27
CA GLY A 43 9.99 13.82 23.41
C GLY A 43 9.27 12.64 24.06
N SER A 44 8.13 12.18 23.54
CA SER A 44 7.47 10.98 24.04
C SER A 44 7.65 9.80 23.08
N THR A 45 8.56 8.88 23.41
CA THR A 45 8.62 7.54 22.77
C THR A 45 7.60 6.62 23.41
N ASP A 46 6.91 5.79 22.61
CA ASP A 46 5.99 4.79 23.16
C ASP A 46 6.78 3.69 23.88
N PRO A 47 6.52 3.45 25.18
CA PRO A 47 7.27 2.47 25.97
C PRO A 47 7.05 1.01 25.54
N GLN A 48 6.03 0.71 24.73
CA GLN A 48 5.81 -0.62 24.17
C GLN A 48 6.34 -0.76 22.74
N PHE A 49 6.90 0.29 22.14
CA PHE A 49 7.33 0.28 20.73
C PHE A 49 8.21 -0.91 20.40
N GLU A 50 9.39 -1.04 21.03
CA GLU A 50 10.34 -2.13 20.77
C GLU A 50 9.69 -3.51 20.97
N ARG A 51 8.99 -3.71 22.10
CA ARG A 51 8.32 -4.98 22.40
C ARG A 51 7.30 -5.36 21.33
N ASN A 52 6.49 -4.40 20.89
CA ASN A 52 5.48 -4.62 19.88
C ASN A 52 6.11 -4.92 18.52
N VAL A 53 7.16 -4.18 18.12
CA VAL A 53 7.86 -4.42 16.86
C VAL A 53 8.50 -5.81 16.83
N THR A 54 9.28 -6.15 17.86
CA THR A 54 9.95 -7.46 17.95
C THR A 54 8.93 -8.60 18.00
N GLY A 55 7.88 -8.46 18.81
CA GLY A 55 6.85 -9.48 18.96
C GLY A 55 6.04 -9.70 17.67
N ALA A 56 5.63 -8.62 17.00
CA ALA A 56 4.89 -8.69 15.74
C ALA A 56 5.73 -9.34 14.63
N LYS A 57 6.99 -8.88 14.45
CA LYS A 57 7.90 -9.46 13.44
C LYS A 57 8.18 -10.95 13.72
N ALA A 58 8.40 -11.34 14.97
CA ALA A 58 8.64 -12.73 15.33
C ALA A 58 7.42 -13.64 15.04
N ALA A 59 6.21 -13.09 15.02
CA ALA A 59 4.98 -13.78 14.67
C ALA A 59 4.61 -13.67 13.18
N ASP A 60 5.49 -13.12 12.33
CA ASP A 60 5.23 -12.82 10.92
C ASP A 60 4.01 -11.89 10.70
N VAL A 61 3.78 -10.94 11.62
CA VAL A 61 2.86 -9.82 11.40
C VAL A 61 3.66 -8.67 10.80
N LYS A 62 3.22 -8.17 9.64
CA LYS A 62 3.88 -7.05 8.95
C LYS A 62 3.67 -5.75 9.74
N VAL A 63 4.70 -4.92 9.83
CA VAL A 63 4.70 -3.75 10.72
C VAL A 63 4.83 -2.43 9.97
N GLY A 64 4.07 -1.42 10.42
CA GLY A 64 4.27 -0.02 10.09
C GLY A 64 4.40 0.81 11.36
N PHE A 65 5.00 1.99 11.29
CA PHE A 65 5.20 2.85 12.46
C PHE A 65 4.49 4.18 12.29
N TYR A 66 3.87 4.68 13.36
CA TYR A 66 3.18 5.98 13.33
C TYR A 66 3.69 6.96 14.40
N HIS A 67 3.58 8.24 14.06
CA HIS A 67 3.91 9.39 14.90
C HIS A 67 2.67 10.22 15.19
N TYR A 68 2.32 10.43 16.46
CA TYR A 68 1.22 11.31 16.85
C TYR A 68 1.68 12.77 16.89
N ALA A 69 1.11 13.60 16.01
CA ALA A 69 1.58 14.95 15.77
C ALA A 69 1.05 15.99 16.77
N HIS A 70 1.88 16.99 17.09
CA HIS A 70 1.50 18.18 17.86
C HIS A 70 1.92 19.48 17.17
N PRO A 71 1.38 19.78 15.97
CA PRO A 71 1.75 20.96 15.19
C PRO A 71 1.37 22.28 15.87
N GLU A 72 0.43 22.24 16.82
CA GLU A 72 0.05 23.37 17.67
C GLU A 72 1.11 23.72 18.73
N ARG A 73 2.13 22.86 18.91
CA ARG A 73 3.19 23.04 19.91
C ARG A 73 4.59 23.00 19.31
N ASN A 74 4.78 22.20 18.26
CA ASN A 74 6.10 21.91 17.72
C ASN A 74 6.17 22.20 16.22
N ASN A 75 7.38 22.40 15.71
CA ASN A 75 7.61 22.45 14.27
C ASN A 75 7.80 21.04 13.68
N ALA A 76 7.45 20.89 12.40
CA ALA A 76 7.50 19.63 11.68
C ALA A 76 8.88 18.96 11.70
N ALA A 77 9.96 19.73 11.52
CA ALA A 77 11.32 19.19 11.48
C ALA A 77 11.74 18.56 12.82
N ALA A 78 11.34 19.16 13.95
CA ALA A 78 11.65 18.63 15.28
C ALA A 78 10.90 17.33 15.57
N GLU A 79 9.62 17.25 15.21
CA GLU A 79 8.83 16.02 15.35
C GLU A 79 9.33 14.91 14.40
N ALA A 80 9.68 15.27 13.15
CA ALA A 80 10.28 14.33 12.20
C ALA A 80 11.60 13.76 12.74
N ALA A 81 12.49 14.61 13.27
CA ALA A 81 13.74 14.16 13.86
C ALA A 81 13.54 13.20 15.04
N HIS A 82 12.55 13.48 15.92
CA HIS A 82 12.23 12.60 17.03
C HIS A 82 11.67 11.25 16.56
N PHE A 83 10.75 11.26 15.60
CA PHE A 83 10.24 10.03 14.98
C PHE A 83 11.36 9.18 14.36
N ILE A 84 12.19 9.79 13.51
CA ILE A 84 13.32 9.12 12.84
C ILE A 84 14.28 8.52 13.86
N SER A 85 14.62 9.26 14.92
CA SER A 85 15.51 8.77 15.97
C SER A 85 14.92 7.56 16.72
N THR A 86 13.60 7.54 16.91
CA THR A 86 12.90 6.47 17.62
C THR A 86 12.88 5.18 16.81
N ILE A 87 12.63 5.28 15.50
CA ILE A 87 12.52 4.11 14.61
C ILE A 87 13.88 3.60 14.10
N ASN A 88 14.97 4.33 14.37
CA ASN A 88 16.29 3.97 13.88
C ASN A 88 16.71 2.58 14.36
N GLY A 89 17.09 1.70 13.42
CA GLY A 89 17.43 0.30 13.69
C GLY A 89 16.26 -0.68 13.64
N TYR A 90 15.03 -0.19 13.40
CA TYR A 90 13.86 -1.02 13.18
C TYR A 90 13.38 -0.91 11.73
N GLU A 91 13.13 -2.04 11.09
CA GLU A 91 12.63 -2.06 9.72
C GLU A 91 11.10 -1.98 9.72
N ALA A 92 10.54 -1.04 8.96
CA ALA A 92 9.11 -0.99 8.65
C ALA A 92 8.82 -1.67 7.31
N ASP A 93 7.78 -2.49 7.25
CA ASP A 93 7.26 -3.04 5.99
C ASP A 93 6.46 -1.96 5.24
N PHE A 94 5.63 -1.20 5.95
CA PHE A 94 4.73 -0.20 5.36
C PHE A 94 5.27 1.23 5.44
N PRO A 95 4.67 2.20 4.71
CA PRO A 95 5.05 3.61 4.81
C PRO A 95 5.00 4.13 6.25
N HIS A 96 5.90 5.07 6.58
CA HIS A 96 5.86 5.77 7.86
C HIS A 96 4.64 6.68 7.93
N VAL A 97 3.90 6.59 9.03
CA VAL A 97 2.61 7.26 9.16
C VAL A 97 2.72 8.50 10.04
N LEU A 98 2.21 9.62 9.54
CA LEU A 98 1.90 10.77 10.38
C LEU A 98 0.44 10.73 10.81
N ASP A 99 0.20 10.64 12.11
CA ASP A 99 -1.12 10.71 12.72
C ASP A 99 -1.44 12.18 13.07
N VAL A 100 -2.43 12.75 12.39
CA VAL A 100 -2.82 14.16 12.50
C VAL A 100 -4.30 14.27 12.85
N GLU A 101 -4.58 14.66 14.09
CA GLU A 101 -5.93 14.77 14.62
C GLU A 101 -6.03 15.73 15.83
N GLY A 102 -7.26 15.90 16.33
CA GLY A 102 -7.52 16.62 17.58
C GLY A 102 -7.03 18.07 17.59
N ASP A 103 -6.14 18.37 18.53
CA ASP A 103 -5.63 19.72 18.80
C ASP A 103 -4.84 20.31 17.62
N ALA A 104 -4.37 19.47 16.68
CA ALA A 104 -3.70 19.92 15.47
C ALA A 104 -4.54 20.90 14.64
N SER A 105 -5.87 20.85 14.76
CA SER A 105 -6.80 21.79 14.11
C SER A 105 -6.60 23.25 14.55
N ALA A 106 -5.98 23.50 15.71
CA ALA A 106 -5.84 24.83 16.30
C ALA A 106 -4.99 25.79 15.45
N ILE A 107 -4.09 25.28 14.61
CA ILE A 107 -3.25 26.12 13.73
C ILE A 107 -3.94 26.50 12.41
N GLY A 108 -5.13 25.97 12.16
CA GLY A 108 -5.92 26.24 10.95
C GLY A 108 -5.50 25.41 9.73
N ALA A 109 -6.44 25.20 8.80
CA ALA A 109 -6.30 24.23 7.71
C ALA A 109 -5.09 24.47 6.78
N ALA A 110 -4.85 25.72 6.38
CA ALA A 110 -3.73 26.06 5.49
C ALA A 110 -2.38 25.79 6.17
N ALA A 111 -2.17 26.32 7.37
CA ALA A 111 -0.92 26.11 8.11
C ALA A 111 -0.72 24.64 8.49
N LEU A 112 -1.80 23.92 8.81
CA LEU A 112 -1.73 22.49 9.09
C LEU A 112 -1.32 21.69 7.84
N THR A 113 -1.87 22.03 6.68
CA THR A 113 -1.51 21.40 5.40
C THR A 113 -0.02 21.58 5.10
N ASP A 114 0.50 22.80 5.25
CA ASP A 114 1.93 23.09 5.06
C ASP A 114 2.82 22.35 6.07
N TRP A 115 2.39 22.30 7.33
CA TRP A 115 3.13 21.60 8.39
C TRP A 115 3.21 20.09 8.13
N VAL A 116 2.08 19.48 7.73
CA VAL A 116 1.99 18.05 7.43
C VAL A 116 2.89 17.70 6.24
N ASP A 117 2.81 18.47 5.15
CA ASP A 117 3.65 18.25 3.98
C ASP A 117 5.15 18.40 4.31
N ALA A 118 5.51 19.38 5.15
CA ALA A 118 6.89 19.54 5.62
C ALA A 118 7.40 18.34 6.41
N TRP A 119 6.59 17.78 7.32
CA TRP A 119 6.96 16.59 8.10
C TRP A 119 7.16 15.38 7.18
N LEU A 120 6.20 15.13 6.28
CA LEU A 120 6.24 13.99 5.35
C LEU A 120 7.46 14.04 4.43
N LYS A 121 7.77 15.23 3.90
CA LYS A 121 8.96 15.45 3.06
C LYS A 121 10.25 15.23 3.82
N GLU A 122 10.35 15.70 5.07
CA GLU A 122 11.55 15.53 5.88
C GLU A 122 11.78 14.06 6.25
N VAL A 123 10.75 13.34 6.70
CA VAL A 123 10.84 11.91 7.00
C VAL A 123 11.23 11.11 5.76
N ARG A 124 10.56 11.35 4.61
CA ARG A 124 10.89 10.67 3.36
C ARG A 124 12.33 10.96 2.91
N LYS A 125 12.79 12.20 3.03
CA LYS A 125 14.13 12.62 2.64
C LYS A 125 15.22 11.96 3.49
N GLN A 126 15.02 11.88 4.81
CA GLN A 126 16.02 11.38 5.75
C GLN A 126 16.07 9.84 5.80
N THR A 127 14.93 9.18 5.63
CA THR A 127 14.84 7.71 5.71
C THR A 127 14.95 7.03 4.36
N GLY A 128 14.63 7.73 3.26
CA GLY A 128 14.41 7.12 1.95
C GLY A 128 13.15 6.25 1.87
N HIS A 129 12.37 6.15 2.96
CA HIS A 129 11.20 5.29 3.06
C HIS A 129 9.92 6.04 2.67
N PRO A 130 8.91 5.36 2.08
CA PRO A 130 7.62 5.97 1.80
C PRO A 130 6.91 6.48 3.06
N VAL A 131 5.97 7.41 2.86
CA VAL A 131 5.19 8.05 3.94
C VAL A 131 3.69 8.02 3.63
N MET A 132 2.86 8.04 4.68
CA MET A 132 1.39 7.97 4.62
C MET A 132 0.79 8.88 5.70
N ILE A 133 -0.44 9.35 5.49
CA ILE A 133 -1.17 10.18 6.47
C ILE A 133 -2.26 9.33 7.12
N TYR A 134 -2.37 9.40 8.45
CA TYR A 134 -3.54 8.99 9.20
C TYR A 134 -4.34 10.21 9.67
N SER A 135 -5.67 10.12 9.59
CA SER A 135 -6.57 11.09 10.22
C SER A 135 -8.02 10.58 10.30
N GLY A 136 -8.81 11.14 11.23
CA GLY A 136 -10.26 10.96 11.27
C GLY A 136 -10.97 11.60 10.07
N ALA A 137 -12.01 10.96 9.53
CA ALA A 137 -12.65 11.36 8.27
C ALA A 137 -13.22 12.78 8.28
N SER A 138 -13.81 13.21 9.39
CA SER A 138 -14.28 14.60 9.54
C SER A 138 -13.12 15.58 9.64
N PHE A 139 -12.05 15.21 10.34
CA PHE A 139 -10.87 16.07 10.52
C PHE A 139 -10.16 16.27 9.17
N ALA A 140 -9.86 15.17 8.47
CA ALA A 140 -9.26 15.20 7.15
C ALA A 140 -10.04 16.06 6.16
N ARG A 141 -11.38 15.99 6.18
CA ARG A 141 -12.24 16.79 5.30
C ARG A 141 -12.20 18.28 5.63
N SER A 142 -12.08 18.63 6.90
CA SER A 142 -12.16 20.01 7.38
C SER A 142 -10.82 20.74 7.37
N TYR A 143 -9.71 20.02 7.58
CA TYR A 143 -8.42 20.65 7.90
C TYR A 143 -7.25 20.24 6.99
N LEU A 144 -7.38 19.18 6.17
CA LEU A 144 -6.29 18.72 5.32
C LEU A 144 -6.54 19.05 3.83
N GLY A 145 -5.71 19.93 3.29
CA GLY A 145 -5.83 20.49 1.94
C GLY A 145 -5.51 19.51 0.81
N LYS A 146 -5.91 19.88 -0.41
CA LYS A 146 -5.78 19.08 -1.64
C LYS A 146 -4.34 18.71 -1.97
N GLU A 147 -3.38 19.51 -1.51
CA GLU A 147 -1.94 19.37 -1.69
C GLU A 147 -1.41 18.06 -1.09
N LEU A 148 -2.16 17.48 -0.13
CA LEU A 148 -1.82 16.21 0.50
C LEU A 148 -2.40 14.98 -0.24
N GLY A 149 -3.17 15.18 -1.30
CA GLY A 149 -3.90 14.11 -2.01
C GLY A 149 -3.00 13.06 -2.67
N ASP A 150 -1.74 13.39 -2.93
CA ASP A 150 -0.74 12.48 -3.50
C ASP A 150 -0.16 11.50 -2.46
N TYR A 151 -0.30 11.80 -1.17
CA TYR A 151 0.10 10.87 -0.11
C TYR A 151 -1.02 9.84 0.13
N PRO A 152 -0.67 8.55 0.32
CA PRO A 152 -1.65 7.54 0.74
C PRO A 152 -2.37 7.97 2.02
N LEU A 153 -3.62 7.54 2.15
CA LEU A 153 -4.47 7.87 3.29
C LEU A 153 -4.87 6.61 4.07
N TRP A 154 -4.56 6.62 5.36
CA TRP A 154 -5.19 5.79 6.38
C TRP A 154 -6.31 6.61 7.03
N ILE A 155 -7.56 6.24 6.78
CA ILE A 155 -8.73 7.03 7.23
C ILE A 155 -9.43 6.34 8.41
N ALA A 156 -9.82 7.09 9.44
CA ALA A 156 -10.69 6.58 10.51
C ALA A 156 -12.14 7.05 10.34
N HIS A 157 -13.08 6.11 10.32
CA HIS A 157 -14.52 6.42 10.33
C HIS A 157 -15.32 5.23 10.86
N TYR A 158 -15.70 5.30 12.13
CA TYR A 158 -16.29 4.16 12.81
C TYR A 158 -17.78 3.97 12.49
N GLY A 159 -18.25 2.72 12.57
CA GLY A 159 -19.68 2.40 12.43
C GLY A 159 -20.22 2.48 11.00
N VAL A 160 -19.35 2.64 9.99
CA VAL A 160 -19.73 2.70 8.58
C VAL A 160 -18.95 1.70 7.74
N ASN A 161 -19.54 1.24 6.63
CA ASN A 161 -18.84 0.38 5.68
C ASN A 161 -18.03 1.17 4.64
N THR A 162 -18.39 2.43 4.40
CA THR A 162 -17.76 3.32 3.44
C THR A 162 -17.45 4.65 4.13
N PRO A 163 -16.19 5.08 4.20
CA PRO A 163 -15.85 6.39 4.73
C PRO A 163 -16.56 7.51 3.95
N MET A 164 -16.84 8.63 4.62
CA MET A 164 -17.50 9.75 3.96
C MET A 164 -16.65 10.31 2.82
N ALA A 165 -17.30 10.95 1.85
CA ALA A 165 -16.59 11.63 0.77
C ALA A 165 -15.64 12.70 1.32
N ASN A 166 -14.49 12.83 0.66
CA ASN A 166 -13.45 13.78 0.96
C ASN A 166 -13.02 14.44 -0.37
N SER A 167 -12.73 15.74 -0.36
CA SER A 167 -12.34 16.50 -1.56
C SER A 167 -10.87 16.36 -1.93
N THR A 168 -10.02 15.97 -0.98
CA THR A 168 -8.58 15.76 -1.14
C THR A 168 -8.30 14.34 -1.63
N TRP A 169 -8.94 13.33 -1.04
CA TRP A 169 -8.75 11.93 -1.40
C TRP A 169 -9.99 11.29 -1.99
N ASN A 170 -9.82 10.60 -3.13
CA ASN A 170 -10.88 9.80 -3.75
C ASN A 170 -10.86 8.34 -3.31
N ARG A 171 -9.78 7.86 -2.67
CA ARG A 171 -9.61 6.49 -2.15
C ARG A 171 -8.79 6.49 -0.86
N TRP A 172 -8.96 5.45 -0.05
CA TRP A 172 -8.08 5.14 1.09
C TRP A 172 -7.12 3.98 0.77
N ALA A 173 -5.98 3.92 1.44
CA ALA A 173 -5.05 2.79 1.45
C ALA A 173 -5.33 1.86 2.64
N VAL A 174 -5.64 2.46 3.80
CA VAL A 174 -6.08 1.75 5.02
C VAL A 174 -7.34 2.42 5.57
N PHE A 175 -8.26 1.63 6.11
CA PHE A 175 -9.47 2.13 6.76
C PHE A 175 -9.60 1.55 8.18
N GLN A 176 -9.49 2.42 9.18
CA GLN A 176 -9.80 2.12 10.57
C GLN A 176 -11.31 2.25 10.78
N TYR A 177 -11.98 1.12 10.96
CA TYR A 177 -13.44 1.04 10.94
C TYR A 177 -14.05 0.82 12.33
N SER A 178 -13.23 0.52 13.34
CA SER A 178 -13.65 0.34 14.72
C SER A 178 -12.50 0.59 15.68
N GLN A 179 -12.82 1.13 16.86
CA GLN A 179 -11.90 1.27 18.00
C GLN A 179 -12.22 0.32 19.16
N THR A 180 -13.21 -0.56 18.99
CA THR A 180 -13.74 -1.45 20.04
C THR A 180 -13.61 -2.92 19.67
N GLY A 181 -12.62 -3.24 18.84
CA GLY A 181 -12.34 -4.59 18.39
C GLY A 181 -11.91 -5.50 19.52
N ARG A 182 -12.13 -6.81 19.34
CA ARG A 182 -11.64 -7.86 20.23
C ARG A 182 -10.81 -8.85 19.40
N VAL A 183 -9.52 -8.89 19.68
CA VAL A 183 -8.55 -9.74 18.98
C VAL A 183 -7.88 -10.67 19.98
N ASN A 184 -7.83 -11.96 19.66
CA ASN A 184 -7.16 -12.95 20.50
C ASN A 184 -5.70 -12.56 20.72
N GLY A 185 -5.26 -12.57 21.98
CA GLY A 185 -3.92 -12.15 22.38
C GLY A 185 -3.81 -10.69 22.80
N ILE A 186 -4.87 -9.90 22.69
CA ILE A 186 -4.95 -8.52 23.20
C ILE A 186 -6.03 -8.43 24.27
N SER A 187 -5.69 -7.84 25.41
CA SER A 187 -6.66 -7.55 26.47
C SER A 187 -7.35 -6.22 26.20
N GLY A 188 -8.66 -6.15 26.39
CA GLY A 188 -9.40 -4.91 26.17
C GLY A 188 -9.79 -4.69 24.70
N ASP A 189 -10.03 -3.43 24.38
CA ASP A 189 -10.38 -2.99 23.03
C ASP A 189 -9.11 -2.73 22.19
N VAL A 190 -9.21 -2.99 20.90
CA VAL A 190 -8.15 -2.67 19.92
C VAL A 190 -8.76 -2.08 18.65
N ASP A 191 -8.02 -1.17 18.03
CA ASP A 191 -8.38 -0.57 16.77
C ASP A 191 -8.28 -1.60 15.63
N LEU A 192 -9.33 -1.64 14.81
CA LEU A 192 -9.46 -2.58 13.70
C LEU A 192 -9.36 -1.85 12.36
N ASN A 193 -8.49 -2.37 11.52
CA ASN A 193 -8.17 -1.83 10.21
C ASN A 193 -8.41 -2.86 9.12
N VAL A 194 -8.74 -2.36 7.94
CA VAL A 194 -8.54 -3.10 6.70
C VAL A 194 -7.62 -2.32 5.76
N MET A 195 -6.71 -3.03 5.09
CA MET A 195 -5.83 -2.47 4.07
C MET A 195 -6.26 -2.94 2.68
N GLU A 196 -6.16 -2.05 1.70
CA GLU A 196 -6.38 -2.43 0.31
C GLU A 196 -5.36 -3.48 -0.13
N ARG A 197 -5.81 -4.55 -0.79
CA ARG A 197 -4.97 -5.69 -1.17
C ARG A 197 -3.76 -5.26 -2.01
N ALA A 198 -3.98 -4.45 -3.04
CA ALA A 198 -2.90 -4.00 -3.93
C ALA A 198 -1.87 -3.14 -3.18
N PHE A 199 -2.32 -2.25 -2.30
CA PHE A 199 -1.43 -1.50 -1.41
C PHE A 199 -0.64 -2.42 -0.48
N TYR A 200 -1.27 -3.42 0.14
CA TYR A 200 -0.56 -4.39 0.99
C TYR A 200 0.49 -5.17 0.16
N ASP A 201 0.13 -5.64 -1.03
CA ASP A 201 1.03 -6.38 -1.92
C ASP A 201 2.28 -5.59 -2.30
N GLN A 202 2.12 -4.29 -2.59
CA GLN A 202 3.22 -3.39 -2.93
C GLN A 202 4.39 -3.43 -1.93
N PHE A 203 4.12 -3.70 -0.66
CA PHE A 203 5.12 -3.66 0.42
C PHE A 203 5.51 -5.02 0.98
N THR A 204 4.68 -6.05 0.76
CA THR A 204 4.81 -7.33 1.47
C THR A 204 5.04 -8.50 0.55
N THR A 205 4.68 -8.36 -0.73
CA THR A 205 5.30 -9.19 -1.73
C THR A 205 6.74 -8.71 -1.81
N THR A 206 7.67 -9.59 -1.45
CA THR A 206 8.92 -9.60 -2.20
C THR A 206 8.49 -9.50 -3.67
N PRO A 207 9.09 -8.63 -4.52
CA PRO A 207 8.97 -8.86 -5.94
C PRO A 207 9.16 -10.35 -6.07
N GLN A 208 8.20 -11.08 -6.65
CA GLN A 208 8.61 -12.34 -7.18
C GLN A 208 9.81 -11.92 -8.05
N GLU A 209 11.04 -12.28 -7.62
CA GLU A 209 11.94 -12.90 -8.56
C GLU A 209 10.99 -13.77 -9.32
N VAL A 210 10.62 -13.31 -10.52
CA VAL A 210 9.74 -14.07 -11.37
C VAL A 210 10.44 -15.39 -11.36
N GLU A 211 9.90 -16.38 -10.62
CA GLU A 211 10.62 -17.62 -10.37
C GLU A 211 11.07 -18.02 -11.74
N ASP A 212 12.37 -18.25 -11.91
CA ASP A 212 12.95 -18.61 -13.19
C ASP A 212 12.13 -19.83 -13.64
N VAL A 213 11.09 -19.58 -14.45
CA VAL A 213 10.11 -20.59 -14.83
C VAL A 213 10.87 -21.36 -15.87
N ASP A 214 11.71 -22.24 -15.36
CA ASP A 214 12.67 -23.05 -16.05
C ASP A 214 13.14 -22.37 -17.35
N ALA A 215 14.16 -21.51 -17.27
CA ALA A 215 14.81 -20.88 -18.44
C ALA A 215 15.39 -21.91 -19.44
N THR A 216 15.14 -23.21 -19.23
CA THR A 216 15.35 -24.29 -20.19
C THR A 216 14.20 -24.44 -21.19
N SER A 217 13.03 -23.82 -21.00
CA SER A 217 12.02 -23.72 -22.05
C SER A 217 12.43 -22.65 -23.06
N PRO A 218 12.66 -22.99 -24.34
CA PRO A 218 13.12 -22.04 -25.36
C PRO A 218 12.12 -20.90 -25.65
N ASP A 219 10.92 -20.96 -25.07
CA ASP A 219 9.78 -20.08 -25.36
C ASP A 219 9.58 -18.93 -24.37
N THR A 220 10.35 -18.83 -23.28
CA THR A 220 10.20 -17.73 -22.30
C THR A 220 10.86 -16.43 -22.79
N ILE A 221 10.07 -15.36 -22.93
CA ILE A 221 10.51 -14.04 -23.40
C ILE A 221 10.38 -13.01 -22.28
N LYS A 222 11.43 -12.25 -21.96
CA LYS A 222 11.36 -11.19 -20.94
C LYS A 222 10.51 -10.01 -21.44
N VAL A 223 9.49 -9.62 -20.69
CA VAL A 223 8.65 -8.45 -20.97
C VAL A 223 8.95 -7.38 -19.94
N VAL A 224 9.59 -6.30 -20.41
CA VAL A 224 10.04 -5.15 -19.61
C VAL A 224 9.08 -4.00 -19.89
N ILE A 225 8.55 -3.36 -18.85
CA ILE A 225 7.64 -2.22 -18.96
C ILE A 225 8.26 -1.04 -18.21
N ASN A 226 8.47 0.10 -18.90
CA ASN A 226 9.14 1.29 -18.34
C ASN A 226 10.44 0.92 -17.57
N ASP A 227 11.32 0.17 -18.25
CA ASP A 227 12.61 -0.33 -17.76
C ASP A 227 12.58 -1.27 -16.55
N LYS A 228 11.39 -1.72 -16.14
CA LYS A 228 11.21 -2.72 -15.07
C LYS A 228 10.73 -4.04 -15.66
N LEU A 229 11.33 -5.15 -15.26
CA LEU A 229 10.81 -6.47 -15.64
C LEU A 229 9.40 -6.63 -15.08
N ALA A 230 8.42 -6.87 -15.95
CA ALA A 230 7.02 -7.00 -15.57
C ALA A 230 6.57 -8.47 -15.53
N THR A 231 7.00 -9.27 -16.52
CA THR A 231 6.58 -10.67 -16.67
C THR A 231 7.49 -11.42 -17.64
N HIS A 232 7.35 -12.75 -17.69
CA HIS A 232 7.80 -13.57 -18.81
C HIS A 232 6.62 -13.90 -19.74
N GLY A 233 6.78 -13.58 -21.02
CA GLY A 233 5.88 -13.96 -22.09
C GLY A 233 6.27 -15.28 -22.77
N ARG A 234 5.46 -15.72 -23.74
CA ARG A 234 5.69 -16.91 -24.57
C ARG A 234 5.80 -16.55 -26.04
N ALA A 235 6.72 -17.18 -26.76
CA ALA A 235 6.72 -17.18 -28.22
C ALA A 235 5.74 -18.24 -28.73
N ILE A 236 4.73 -17.82 -29.50
CA ILE A 236 3.70 -18.68 -30.07
C ILE A 236 3.49 -18.25 -31.52
N ASP A 237 3.70 -19.16 -32.47
CA ASP A 237 3.52 -18.92 -33.91
C ASP A 237 4.21 -17.63 -34.41
N GLY A 238 5.46 -17.42 -33.98
CA GLY A 238 6.26 -16.25 -34.37
C GLY A 238 5.89 -14.93 -33.69
N HIS A 239 4.96 -14.94 -32.73
CA HIS A 239 4.52 -13.76 -31.98
C HIS A 239 4.81 -13.93 -30.49
N VAL A 240 5.05 -12.82 -29.79
CA VAL A 240 5.23 -12.82 -28.33
C VAL A 240 3.91 -12.48 -27.65
N TYR A 241 3.53 -13.32 -26.70
CA TYR A 241 2.36 -13.16 -25.86
C TYR A 241 2.77 -12.96 -24.40
N ALA A 242 2.05 -12.12 -23.67
CA ALA A 242 2.31 -11.84 -22.25
C ALA A 242 1.05 -12.11 -21.42
N PRO A 243 1.18 -12.64 -20.20
CA PRO A 243 0.04 -12.89 -19.33
C PRO A 243 -0.61 -11.57 -18.89
N LEU A 244 -1.87 -11.38 -19.25
CA LEU A 244 -2.57 -10.10 -19.12
C LEU A 244 -2.68 -9.65 -17.65
N ARG A 245 -2.91 -10.59 -16.73
CA ARG A 245 -3.01 -10.30 -15.30
C ARG A 245 -1.71 -9.73 -14.74
N GLN A 246 -0.57 -10.34 -15.06
CA GLN A 246 0.74 -9.87 -14.58
C GLN A 246 1.10 -8.50 -15.16
N ILE A 247 0.70 -8.21 -16.41
CA ILE A 247 0.81 -6.85 -16.97
C ILE A 247 0.00 -5.86 -16.13
N GLY A 248 -1.25 -6.21 -15.80
CA GLY A 248 -2.11 -5.39 -14.93
C GLY A 248 -1.46 -5.11 -13.58
N ASP A 249 -1.02 -6.18 -12.90
CA ASP A 249 -0.38 -6.08 -11.59
C ASP A 249 0.89 -5.20 -11.64
N ALA A 250 1.75 -5.41 -12.64
CA ALA A 250 3.00 -4.64 -12.80
C ALA A 250 2.78 -3.16 -13.15
N THR A 251 1.61 -2.79 -13.65
CA THR A 251 1.30 -1.43 -14.11
C THR A 251 0.22 -0.72 -13.29
N GLY A 252 -0.29 -1.38 -12.24
CA GLY A 252 -1.37 -0.85 -11.41
C GLY A 252 -2.74 -0.81 -12.09
N ASN A 253 -2.93 -1.60 -13.15
CA ASN A 253 -4.17 -1.65 -13.92
C ASN A 253 -5.03 -2.86 -13.53
N THR A 254 -6.35 -2.71 -13.61
CA THR A 254 -7.28 -3.77 -13.18
C THR A 254 -7.52 -4.79 -14.29
N VAL A 255 -7.47 -6.08 -13.96
CA VAL A 255 -7.74 -7.17 -14.91
C VAL A 255 -8.88 -8.06 -14.41
N GLY A 256 -9.96 -8.09 -15.19
CA GLY A 256 -11.17 -8.87 -14.93
C GLY A 256 -11.42 -9.94 -15.99
N TRP A 257 -12.40 -10.80 -15.72
CA TRP A 257 -12.91 -11.80 -16.66
C TRP A 257 -14.43 -11.72 -16.72
N ASN A 258 -14.98 -11.59 -17.92
CA ASN A 258 -16.42 -11.65 -18.15
C ASN A 258 -16.84 -13.11 -18.34
N ASN A 259 -17.60 -13.66 -17.38
CA ASN A 259 -18.02 -15.05 -17.40
C ASN A 259 -19.08 -15.39 -18.45
N GLU A 260 -19.88 -14.42 -18.88
CA GLU A 260 -20.93 -14.61 -19.89
C GLU A 260 -20.32 -14.63 -21.28
N LEU A 261 -19.46 -13.65 -21.57
CA LEU A 261 -18.84 -13.45 -22.88
C LEU A 261 -17.54 -14.24 -23.06
N LYS A 262 -17.00 -14.81 -21.97
CA LYS A 262 -15.72 -15.53 -21.95
C LYS A 262 -14.56 -14.69 -22.49
N VAL A 263 -14.55 -13.40 -22.17
CA VAL A 263 -13.49 -12.45 -22.56
C VAL A 263 -12.86 -11.79 -21.34
N PRO A 264 -11.56 -11.52 -21.37
CA PRO A 264 -10.90 -10.72 -20.36
C PRO A 264 -11.26 -9.23 -20.50
N ALA A 265 -11.04 -8.47 -19.42
CA ALA A 265 -11.16 -7.03 -19.41
C ALA A 265 -9.94 -6.39 -18.75
N PHE A 266 -9.48 -5.27 -19.28
CA PHE A 266 -8.39 -4.45 -18.77
C PHE A 266 -8.92 -3.04 -18.51
N ASN A 267 -8.85 -2.57 -17.27
CA ASN A 267 -9.49 -1.32 -16.82
C ASN A 267 -10.99 -1.22 -17.18
N GLY A 268 -11.69 -2.36 -17.12
CA GLY A 268 -13.10 -2.46 -17.47
C GLY A 268 -13.39 -2.47 -18.98
N GLN A 269 -12.39 -2.30 -19.84
CA GLN A 269 -12.53 -2.45 -21.29
C GLN A 269 -12.30 -3.90 -21.70
N GLN A 270 -13.16 -4.44 -22.55
CA GLN A 270 -13.00 -5.80 -23.08
C GLN A 270 -11.72 -5.91 -23.92
N VAL A 271 -11.04 -7.05 -23.82
CA VAL A 271 -9.84 -7.34 -24.60
C VAL A 271 -10.14 -8.52 -25.50
N ASP A 272 -10.35 -8.23 -26.79
CA ASP A 272 -10.79 -9.23 -27.77
C ASP A 272 -9.64 -10.09 -28.31
N ASN A 273 -8.42 -9.55 -28.33
CA ASN A 273 -7.24 -10.23 -28.85
C ASN A 273 -6.46 -10.92 -27.72
N PHE A 274 -6.87 -12.14 -27.38
CA PHE A 274 -6.26 -12.95 -26.34
C PHE A 274 -6.27 -14.44 -26.71
N THR A 275 -5.49 -15.22 -25.97
CA THR A 275 -5.57 -16.67 -25.95
C THR A 275 -5.54 -17.15 -24.50
N VAL A 276 -6.09 -18.34 -24.24
CA VAL A 276 -6.06 -18.96 -22.91
C VAL A 276 -5.22 -20.21 -22.98
N ILE A 277 -4.16 -20.26 -22.18
CA ILE A 277 -3.22 -21.37 -22.11
C ILE A 277 -3.09 -21.74 -20.64
N ASP A 278 -3.35 -22.99 -20.29
CA ASP A 278 -3.28 -23.49 -18.91
C ASP A 278 -4.05 -22.59 -17.93
N SER A 279 -5.29 -22.23 -18.30
CA SER A 279 -6.17 -21.33 -17.54
C SER A 279 -5.64 -19.90 -17.34
N THR A 280 -4.56 -19.52 -18.02
CA THR A 280 -4.00 -18.17 -17.99
C THR A 280 -4.35 -17.41 -19.27
N THR A 281 -4.86 -16.19 -19.13
CA THR A 281 -5.10 -15.28 -20.25
C THR A 281 -3.80 -14.62 -20.70
N TYR A 282 -3.45 -14.86 -21.96
CA TYR A 282 -2.33 -14.24 -22.66
C TYR A 282 -2.83 -13.26 -23.72
N VAL A 283 -2.15 -12.15 -23.90
CA VAL A 283 -2.39 -11.18 -24.98
C VAL A 283 -1.10 -10.98 -25.78
N PRO A 284 -1.17 -10.67 -27.09
CA PRO A 284 0.01 -10.24 -27.82
C PRO A 284 0.66 -9.02 -27.14
N VAL A 285 1.99 -8.94 -27.13
CA VAL A 285 2.68 -7.81 -26.50
C VAL A 285 2.34 -6.45 -27.11
N ARG A 286 1.91 -6.42 -28.38
CA ARG A 286 1.36 -5.20 -29.00
C ARG A 286 0.03 -4.81 -28.40
N THR A 287 -0.89 -5.76 -28.22
CA THR A 287 -2.16 -5.54 -27.51
C THR A 287 -1.91 -5.05 -26.10
N ALA A 288 -0.94 -5.63 -25.37
CA ALA A 288 -0.54 -5.13 -24.06
C ALA A 288 -0.06 -3.67 -24.09
N ALA A 289 0.75 -3.30 -25.09
CA ALA A 289 1.19 -1.92 -25.26
C ALA A 289 0.02 -0.97 -25.59
N ASP A 290 -0.89 -1.38 -26.48
CA ASP A 290 -2.08 -0.59 -26.84
C ASP A 290 -2.97 -0.33 -25.62
N LEU A 291 -3.19 -1.34 -24.77
CA LEU A 291 -3.95 -1.23 -23.51
C LEU A 291 -3.33 -0.25 -22.51
N LEU A 292 -2.00 -0.10 -22.55
CA LEU A 292 -1.26 0.85 -21.73
C LEU A 292 -1.14 2.23 -22.39
N GLY A 293 -1.61 2.40 -23.63
CA GLY A 293 -1.42 3.64 -24.40
C GLY A 293 0.05 3.85 -24.83
N GLY A 294 0.78 2.76 -25.08
CA GLY A 294 2.21 2.73 -25.33
C GLY A 294 2.62 2.04 -26.63
N ASN A 295 3.92 1.73 -26.75
CA ASN A 295 4.49 0.99 -27.88
C ASN A 295 5.35 -0.19 -27.38
N ALA A 296 5.34 -1.29 -28.12
CA ALA A 296 6.17 -2.47 -27.86
C ALA A 296 7.35 -2.58 -28.85
N PHE A 297 8.54 -2.92 -28.33
CA PHE A 297 9.79 -3.06 -29.08
C PHE A 297 10.43 -4.41 -28.81
N TRP A 298 10.79 -5.15 -29.86
CA TRP A 298 11.50 -6.43 -29.75
C TRP A 298 13.01 -6.23 -29.88
N HIS A 299 13.77 -6.81 -28.95
CA HIS A 299 15.23 -6.86 -28.99
C HIS A 299 15.69 -8.31 -29.18
N ALA A 300 16.02 -8.66 -30.43
CA ALA A 300 16.37 -10.01 -30.84
C ALA A 300 17.55 -10.61 -30.05
N ASP A 301 18.61 -9.84 -29.84
CA ASP A 301 19.85 -10.32 -29.21
C ASP A 301 19.67 -10.70 -27.73
N THR A 302 18.71 -10.08 -27.05
CA THR A 302 18.47 -10.29 -25.60
C THR A 302 17.19 -11.06 -25.32
N LYS A 303 16.44 -11.44 -26.36
CA LYS A 303 15.09 -12.01 -26.27
C LYS A 303 14.18 -11.24 -25.30
N LYS A 304 14.17 -9.91 -25.45
CA LYS A 304 13.37 -8.99 -24.64
C LYS A 304 12.34 -8.26 -25.48
N VAL A 305 11.15 -8.09 -24.92
CA VAL A 305 10.19 -7.08 -25.36
C VAL A 305 10.20 -5.94 -24.35
N TYR A 306 10.28 -4.71 -24.84
CA TYR A 306 10.12 -3.51 -24.05
C TYR A 306 8.81 -2.84 -24.39
N ILE A 307 8.03 -2.44 -23.39
CA ILE A 307 6.83 -1.64 -23.53
C ILE A 307 7.06 -0.31 -22.83
N TYR A 308 6.85 0.79 -23.55
CA TYR A 308 6.92 2.14 -23.00
C TYR A 308 5.59 2.86 -23.18
N TYR A 309 5.09 3.47 -22.11
CA TYR A 309 3.89 4.29 -22.11
C TYR A 309 4.09 5.52 -21.22
N LYS A 310 3.29 6.57 -21.45
CA LYS A 310 3.36 7.79 -20.64
C LYS A 310 2.63 7.56 -19.31
N LEU A 311 3.32 7.83 -18.21
CA LEU A 311 2.76 7.88 -16.85
C LEU A 311 1.80 9.06 -16.69
#